data_AF-S7VJK3-F1
#
_entry.id   AF-S7VJK3-F1
#
_cell.length_a   1.000
_cell.length_b   1.000
_cell.length_c   1.000
_cell.angle_alpha   90.00
_cell.angle_beta   90.00
_cell.angle_gamma   90.00
#
_symmetry.space_group_name_H-M   'P 1'
#
loop_
_entity.id
_entity.type
_entity.pdbx_description
1 polymer ?
#
loop_
_entity_poly.entity_id
_entity_poly.type
_entity_poly.pdbx_seq_one_letter_code
_entity_poly.pdbx_strand_id
1 'polypeptide(L)'
;MFGAFPYFSGQGPGLTLQDHGTIGPYANLAFPDEANIDLSISHRIAYPNLIFNSPIVFKTVPNQNRIILAQLDGEIYWFDDDETTLTKNLLVDLTDEVGVVHDGGFLGLALHPDFNAAVNPKNYIYVYYTSKNSAGQNSPPVGSHTGQGCNWSESRNEYQGNSLILERFEVNPTNLSFILGSKTNLFDIRMYGTTHYGGGMDFGDDGFLYLTLGDQASWRRAQNMTDNLNGGALRIDVDKDPTKSHAPIRKNKMLVMLANLQGLIIGSQTTILF
;
A
#
# COMPACT_ATOMS: atom_id res chain seq x y z
N MET A 1 0.40 21.16 16.68
CA MET A 1 0.02 20.07 15.74
C MET A 1 -0.33 20.75 14.42
N PHE A 2 0.67 20.99 13.57
CA PHE A 2 0.49 21.69 12.29
C PHE A 2 0.50 20.63 11.19
N GLY A 3 -0.68 20.32 10.65
CA GLY A 3 -0.78 19.62 9.37
C GLY A 3 -0.56 20.63 8.26
N ALA A 4 0.44 20.39 7.41
CA ALA A 4 0.67 21.20 6.22
C ALA A 4 -0.21 20.65 5.08
N PHE A 5 -1.15 21.46 4.60
CA PHE A 5 -1.76 21.25 3.29
C PHE A 5 -0.71 21.61 2.22
N PRO A 6 -0.41 20.74 1.23
CA PRO A 6 0.46 21.13 0.13
C PRO A 6 -0.28 22.13 -0.78
N TYR A 7 0.17 23.38 -0.75
CA TYR A 7 -0.13 24.36 -1.78
C TYR A 7 0.69 24.01 -3.04
N PHE A 8 0.04 23.46 -4.06
CA PHE A 8 0.66 23.23 -5.36
C PHE A 8 0.55 24.50 -6.22
N SER A 9 1.65 25.24 -6.36
CA SER A 9 1.81 26.19 -7.48
C SER A 9 2.27 25.42 -8.72
N GLY A 10 1.32 24.82 -9.44
CA GLY A 10 1.58 24.16 -10.71
C GLY A 10 1.90 25.17 -11.82
N GLN A 11 3.18 25.46 -12.03
CA GLN A 11 3.69 26.04 -13.26
C GLN A 11 4.77 25.09 -13.81
N GLY A 12 4.32 24.10 -14.60
CA GLY A 12 5.18 23.18 -15.34
C GLY A 12 4.46 22.79 -16.64
N PRO A 13 5.09 22.90 -17.82
CA PRO A 13 4.41 22.71 -19.10
C PRO A 13 4.38 21.23 -19.45
N GLY A 14 3.20 20.62 -19.43
CA GLY A 14 3.04 19.26 -19.89
C GLY A 14 1.59 18.80 -19.82
N LEU A 15 1.07 18.45 -20.99
CA LEU A 15 -0.27 17.90 -21.28
C LEU A 15 -1.32 18.98 -21.59
N THR A 16 -1.52 19.18 -22.90
CA THR A 16 -2.63 19.95 -23.46
C THR A 16 -3.95 19.25 -23.11
N LEU A 17 -4.95 20.06 -22.75
CA LEU A 17 -6.29 19.73 -22.22
C LEU A 17 -7.17 18.75 -23.04
N GLN A 18 -6.65 18.05 -24.04
CA GLN A 18 -7.47 17.45 -25.10
C GLN A 18 -7.62 15.92 -25.09
N ASP A 19 -6.92 15.18 -24.22
CA ASP A 19 -6.86 13.71 -24.31
C ASP A 19 -7.44 12.93 -23.10
N HIS A 20 -8.24 13.57 -22.24
CA HIS A 20 -8.90 12.84 -21.14
C HIS A 20 -10.36 12.52 -21.48
N GLY A 21 -10.64 11.22 -21.64
CA GLY A 21 -12.01 10.69 -21.66
C GLY A 21 -12.77 11.05 -20.39
N THR A 22 -14.03 11.42 -20.56
CA THR A 22 -14.93 11.95 -19.53
C THR A 22 -15.11 11.01 -18.33
N ILE A 23 -14.97 11.53 -17.10
CA ILE A 23 -15.37 10.82 -15.87
C ILE A 23 -16.44 11.65 -15.14
N GLY A 24 -17.69 11.20 -15.24
CA GLY A 24 -18.75 11.49 -14.26
C GLY A 24 -19.23 12.94 -14.07
N PRO A 25 -20.09 13.18 -13.05
CA PRO A 25 -20.97 14.35 -12.93
C PRO A 25 -20.30 15.71 -12.70
N TYR A 26 -18.97 15.78 -12.67
CA TYR A 26 -18.19 17.01 -12.51
C TYR A 26 -17.61 17.53 -13.84
N ALA A 27 -18.20 17.11 -14.96
CA ALA A 27 -17.77 17.41 -16.33
C ALA A 27 -18.02 18.88 -16.79
N ASN A 28 -18.49 19.77 -15.92
CA ASN A 28 -18.75 21.18 -16.23
C ASN A 28 -17.62 22.12 -15.76
N LEU A 29 -16.47 21.60 -15.33
CA LEU A 29 -15.35 22.39 -14.77
C LEU A 29 -15.72 23.21 -13.53
N ALA A 30 -16.88 22.97 -12.92
CA ALA A 30 -17.31 23.61 -11.69
C ALA A 30 -17.30 22.56 -10.59
N PHE A 31 -16.20 22.52 -9.82
CA PHE A 31 -16.28 21.94 -8.49
C PHE A 31 -17.30 22.74 -7.67
N PRO A 32 -18.09 22.11 -6.81
CA PRO A 32 -18.95 22.85 -5.90
C PRO A 32 -18.09 23.80 -5.06
N ASP A 33 -18.48 25.08 -4.99
CA ASP A 33 -17.76 26.13 -4.24
C ASP A 33 -17.66 25.79 -2.75
N GLU A 34 -18.57 24.95 -2.25
CA GLU A 34 -18.58 24.42 -0.90
C GLU A 34 -18.89 22.92 -0.95
N ALA A 35 -18.06 22.12 -0.27
CA ALA A 35 -18.40 20.74 -0.01
C ALA A 35 -19.53 20.76 1.03
N ASN A 36 -20.70 20.22 0.68
CA ASN A 36 -21.80 19.99 1.62
C ASN A 36 -21.43 18.80 2.53
N ILE A 37 -20.43 19.02 3.39
CA ILE A 37 -19.97 18.06 4.37
C ILE A 37 -20.86 18.26 5.59
N ASP A 38 -21.67 17.25 5.89
CA ASP A 38 -22.31 17.17 7.18
C ASP A 38 -21.22 17.07 8.25
N LEU A 39 -20.89 18.17 8.93
CA LEU A 39 -19.89 18.17 10.00
C LEU A 39 -20.44 17.57 11.31
N SER A 40 -21.68 17.06 11.33
CA SER A 40 -22.27 16.40 12.48
C SER A 40 -21.90 14.92 12.61
N ILE A 41 -21.04 14.38 11.73
CA ILE A 41 -20.59 12.99 11.80
C ILE A 41 -19.96 12.71 13.17
N SER A 42 -20.66 11.93 13.98
CA SER A 42 -20.15 11.43 15.25
C SER A 42 -19.30 10.19 14.99
N HIS A 43 -18.09 10.14 15.54
CA HIS A 43 -17.27 8.92 15.56
C HIS A 43 -17.61 8.08 16.80
N ARG A 44 -17.50 6.76 16.67
CA ARG A 44 -17.57 5.81 17.79
C ARG A 44 -16.49 4.75 17.61
N ILE A 45 -16.13 4.07 18.70
CA ILE A 45 -15.23 2.91 18.63
C ILE A 45 -16.00 1.77 17.94
N ALA A 46 -15.46 1.24 16.84
CA ALA A 46 -16.09 0.14 16.10
C ALA A 46 -16.03 -1.20 16.86
N TYR A 47 -14.88 -1.56 17.43
CA TYR A 47 -14.69 -2.80 18.19
C TYR A 47 -14.24 -2.48 19.63
N PRO A 48 -15.18 -2.10 20.54
CA PRO A 48 -14.85 -1.56 21.86
C PRO A 48 -14.12 -2.53 22.79
N ASN A 49 -14.18 -3.84 22.52
CA ASN A 49 -13.55 -4.87 23.33
C ASN A 49 -12.16 -5.31 22.80
N LEU A 50 -11.72 -4.78 21.65
CA LEU A 50 -10.42 -5.11 21.07
C LEU A 50 -9.47 -3.92 21.17
N ILE A 51 -8.19 -4.22 21.44
CA ILE A 51 -7.12 -3.23 21.51
C ILE A 51 -6.07 -3.56 20.45
N PHE A 52 -5.67 -2.55 19.68
CA PHE A 52 -4.63 -2.65 18.66
C PHE A 52 -3.56 -1.60 18.92
N ASN A 53 -2.31 -1.94 18.62
CA ASN A 53 -1.21 -1.00 18.67
C ASN A 53 -0.88 -0.52 17.26
N SER A 54 -1.15 0.75 16.96
CA SER A 54 -0.88 1.35 15.64
C SER A 54 -1.48 0.56 14.45
N PRO A 55 -2.82 0.33 14.42
CA PRO A 55 -3.47 -0.32 13.28
C PRO A 55 -3.28 0.51 12.01
N ILE A 56 -2.90 -0.13 10.91
CA ILE A 56 -2.56 0.55 9.64
C ILE A 56 -3.34 -0.01 8.46
N VAL A 57 -3.78 -1.27 8.53
CA VAL A 57 -4.55 -1.94 7.49
C VAL A 57 -5.77 -2.61 8.11
N PHE A 58 -6.89 -2.51 7.41
CA PHE A 58 -8.15 -3.17 7.73
C PHE A 58 -8.74 -3.75 6.46
N LYS A 59 -8.95 -5.07 6.41
CA LYS A 59 -9.51 -5.78 5.25
C LYS A 59 -10.54 -6.81 5.67
N THR A 60 -11.72 -6.78 5.07
CA THR A 60 -12.71 -7.84 5.19
C THR A 60 -12.25 -9.08 4.42
N VAL A 61 -12.52 -10.26 4.95
CA VAL A 61 -12.24 -11.52 4.25
C VAL A 61 -13.42 -11.84 3.31
N PRO A 62 -13.20 -12.05 2.00
CA PRO A 62 -14.28 -12.30 1.05
C PRO A 62 -15.18 -13.46 1.48
N ASN A 63 -16.50 -13.22 1.48
CA ASN A 63 -17.52 -14.20 1.83
C ASN A 63 -17.39 -14.81 3.23
N GLN A 64 -16.72 -14.12 4.16
CA GLN A 64 -16.59 -14.53 5.56
C GLN A 64 -16.93 -13.35 6.48
N ASN A 65 -17.51 -13.63 7.65
CA ASN A 65 -17.76 -12.62 8.68
C ASN A 65 -16.48 -12.37 9.49
N ARG A 66 -15.39 -12.00 8.82
CA ARG A 66 -14.07 -11.83 9.42
C ARG A 66 -13.34 -10.63 8.87
N ILE A 67 -12.54 -10.02 9.73
CA ILE A 67 -11.62 -8.94 9.40
C ILE A 67 -10.20 -9.39 9.66
N ILE A 68 -9.30 -8.97 8.79
CA ILE A 68 -7.86 -8.96 8.99
C ILE A 68 -7.43 -7.53 9.27
N LEU A 69 -6.68 -7.34 10.35
CA LEU A 69 -6.12 -6.05 10.75
C LEU A 69 -4.62 -6.21 10.99
N ALA A 70 -3.82 -5.43 10.26
CA ALA A 70 -2.38 -5.38 10.46
C ALA A 70 -1.98 -4.12 11.22
N GLN A 71 -1.00 -4.28 12.10
CA GLN A 71 -0.36 -3.21 12.84
C GLN A 71 0.93 -2.77 12.14
N LEU A 72 1.34 -1.52 12.39
CA LEU A 72 2.54 -0.91 11.79
C LEU A 72 3.82 -1.72 12.06
N ASP A 73 3.90 -2.44 13.18
CA ASP A 73 5.06 -3.24 13.57
C ASP A 73 5.14 -4.62 12.90
N GLY A 74 4.11 -5.02 12.15
CA GLY A 74 4.10 -6.30 11.42
C GLY A 74 3.33 -7.42 12.09
N GLU A 75 2.69 -7.17 13.23
CA GLU A 75 1.69 -8.12 13.74
C GLU A 75 0.40 -8.03 12.92
N ILE A 76 -0.04 -9.17 12.39
CA ILE A 76 -1.29 -9.27 11.63
C ILE A 76 -2.26 -10.13 12.42
N TYR A 77 -3.44 -9.60 12.69
CA TYR A 77 -4.50 -10.26 13.42
C TYR A 77 -5.71 -10.52 12.52
N TRP A 78 -6.53 -11.49 12.92
CA TRP A 78 -7.90 -11.62 12.43
C TRP A 78 -8.89 -11.76 13.57
N PHE A 79 -10.12 -11.31 13.36
CA PHE A 79 -11.22 -11.43 14.31
C PHE A 79 -12.56 -11.50 13.57
N ASP A 80 -13.61 -11.94 14.25
CA ASP A 80 -14.95 -11.96 13.69
C ASP A 80 -15.47 -10.53 13.51
N ASP A 81 -16.12 -10.27 12.38
CA ASP A 81 -16.74 -8.97 12.09
C ASP A 81 -18.04 -8.81 12.89
N ASP A 82 -17.86 -8.61 14.20
CA ASP A 82 -18.89 -8.42 15.19
C ASP A 82 -18.33 -7.45 16.24
N GLU A 83 -18.97 -6.30 16.44
CA GLU A 83 -18.54 -5.28 17.41
C GLU A 83 -18.50 -5.81 18.86
N THR A 84 -19.21 -6.90 19.15
CA THR A 84 -19.22 -7.56 20.45
C THR A 84 -18.09 -8.56 20.65
N THR A 85 -17.29 -8.83 19.61
CA THR A 85 -16.17 -9.79 19.67
C THR A 85 -15.19 -9.44 20.80
N LEU A 86 -14.77 -10.46 21.54
CA LEU A 86 -13.88 -10.31 22.70
C LEU A 86 -12.44 -10.73 22.41
N THR A 87 -12.21 -11.36 21.25
CA THR A 87 -10.92 -11.96 20.93
C THR A 87 -10.46 -11.56 19.54
N LYS A 88 -9.15 -11.37 19.42
CA LYS A 88 -8.43 -11.32 18.15
C LYS A 88 -7.40 -12.45 18.13
N ASN A 89 -7.16 -13.01 16.96
CA ASN A 89 -6.27 -14.14 16.75
C ASN A 89 -5.07 -13.68 15.94
N LEU A 90 -3.86 -14.04 16.37
CA LEU A 90 -2.65 -13.77 15.59
C LEU A 90 -2.69 -14.61 14.29
N LEU A 91 -2.64 -13.95 13.15
CA LEU A 91 -2.56 -14.57 11.83
C LEU A 91 -1.09 -14.89 11.50
N VAL A 92 -0.24 -13.87 11.56
CA VAL A 92 1.21 -13.97 11.36
C VAL A 92 1.89 -12.84 12.11
N ASP A 93 3.07 -13.14 12.65
CA ASP A 93 3.97 -12.18 13.27
C ASP A 93 5.16 -11.96 12.33
N LEU A 94 5.27 -10.75 11.79
CA LEU A 94 6.38 -10.31 10.94
C LEU A 94 7.29 -9.30 11.65
N THR A 95 7.21 -9.17 12.97
CA THR A 95 7.94 -8.14 13.73
C THR A 95 9.46 -8.27 13.61
N ASP A 96 9.99 -9.47 13.36
CA ASP A 96 11.42 -9.71 13.09
C ASP A 96 11.85 -9.32 11.67
N GLU A 97 10.90 -9.16 10.76
CA GLU A 97 11.14 -8.82 9.34
C GLU A 97 10.81 -7.35 9.05
N VAL A 98 9.76 -6.81 9.68
CA VAL A 98 9.28 -5.45 9.47
C VAL A 98 10.15 -4.45 10.24
N GLY A 99 10.67 -3.47 9.51
CA GLY A 99 11.43 -2.35 10.05
C GLY A 99 10.55 -1.11 10.16
N VAL A 100 10.29 -0.65 11.39
CA VAL A 100 9.48 0.55 11.65
C VAL A 100 10.33 1.81 11.60
N VAL A 101 10.17 2.62 10.55
CA VAL A 101 11.01 3.80 10.30
C VAL A 101 10.21 4.95 9.71
N HIS A 102 10.02 6.01 10.50
CA HIS A 102 9.18 7.17 10.15
C HIS A 102 7.75 6.76 9.78
N ASP A 103 7.34 6.89 8.51
CA ASP A 103 6.06 6.39 7.96
C ASP A 103 6.18 4.95 7.42
N GLY A 104 7.33 4.33 7.55
CA GLY A 104 7.60 2.93 7.20
C GLY A 104 7.26 1.98 8.35
N GLY A 105 6.85 0.78 7.97
CA GLY A 105 6.50 -0.36 8.80
C GLY A 105 5.76 -1.35 7.91
N PHE A 106 4.69 -1.95 8.44
CA PHE A 106 3.68 -2.57 7.60
C PHE A 106 2.88 -1.51 6.85
N LEU A 107 2.66 -1.69 5.55
CA LEU A 107 2.11 -0.64 4.67
C LEU A 107 0.87 -1.08 3.90
N GLY A 108 0.82 -2.31 3.40
CA GLY A 108 -0.29 -2.77 2.56
C GLY A 108 -0.60 -4.25 2.71
N LEU A 109 -1.87 -4.61 2.50
CA LEU A 109 -2.34 -5.99 2.45
C LEU A 109 -3.47 -6.14 1.43
N ALA A 110 -3.44 -7.22 0.65
CA ALA A 110 -4.55 -7.60 -0.23
C ALA A 110 -4.74 -9.12 -0.24
N LEU A 111 -5.99 -9.58 -0.34
CA LEU A 111 -6.31 -10.98 -0.53
C LEU A 111 -6.51 -11.24 -2.03
N HIS A 112 -6.10 -12.41 -2.50
CA HIS A 112 -6.34 -12.80 -3.89
C HIS A 112 -7.86 -12.79 -4.23
N PRO A 113 -8.29 -12.40 -5.43
CA PRO A 113 -9.71 -12.40 -5.80
C PRO A 113 -10.38 -13.79 -5.68
N ASP A 114 -9.65 -14.85 -6.06
CA ASP A 114 -10.08 -16.25 -5.89
C ASP A 114 -9.84 -16.82 -4.47
N PHE A 115 -9.76 -15.98 -3.43
CA PHE A 115 -9.62 -16.46 -2.05
C PHE A 115 -10.84 -17.28 -1.64
N ASN A 116 -10.60 -18.51 -1.17
CA ASN A 116 -11.63 -19.48 -0.81
C ASN A 116 -12.66 -19.76 -1.94
N ALA A 117 -12.27 -19.58 -3.21
CA ALA A 117 -13.16 -19.87 -4.34
C ALA A 117 -13.48 -21.38 -4.45
N ALA A 118 -14.68 -21.70 -4.94
CA ALA A 118 -15.12 -23.09 -5.08
C ALA A 118 -14.30 -23.89 -6.11
N VAL A 119 -13.70 -23.20 -7.09
CA VAL A 119 -12.91 -23.78 -8.18
C VAL A 119 -11.55 -23.10 -8.21
N ASN A 120 -10.47 -23.89 -8.14
CA ASN A 120 -9.08 -23.41 -8.13
C ASN A 120 -8.82 -22.27 -7.11
N PRO A 121 -9.13 -22.46 -5.82
CA PRO A 121 -8.93 -21.43 -4.81
C PRO A 121 -7.48 -21.00 -4.72
N LYS A 122 -7.28 -19.71 -4.54
CA LYS A 122 -5.97 -19.10 -4.30
C LYS A 122 -6.00 -18.40 -2.96
N ASN A 123 -5.66 -19.13 -1.91
CA ASN A 123 -5.72 -18.63 -0.53
C ASN A 123 -4.47 -17.82 -0.17
N TYR A 124 -4.13 -16.87 -1.05
CA TYR A 124 -2.97 -16.00 -0.92
C TYR A 124 -3.32 -14.69 -0.25
N ILE A 125 -2.43 -14.25 0.64
CA ILE A 125 -2.38 -12.89 1.15
C ILE A 125 -1.09 -12.27 0.63
N TYR A 126 -1.21 -11.07 0.06
CA TYR A 126 -0.10 -10.24 -0.38
C TYR A 126 0.13 -9.16 0.67
N VAL A 127 1.39 -8.94 1.04
CA VAL A 127 1.78 -7.95 2.06
C VAL A 127 2.90 -7.07 1.55
N TYR A 128 2.84 -5.79 1.89
CA TYR A 128 3.84 -4.80 1.53
C TYR A 128 4.34 -4.05 2.76
N TYR A 129 5.66 -3.99 2.94
CA TYR A 129 6.28 -3.42 4.14
C TYR A 129 7.72 -2.96 3.92
N THR A 130 8.24 -2.11 4.82
CA THR A 130 9.67 -1.82 4.94
C THR A 130 10.34 -2.89 5.80
N SER A 131 11.47 -3.44 5.36
CA SER A 131 12.19 -4.48 6.08
C SER A 131 13.06 -3.92 7.20
N LYS A 132 13.44 -4.74 8.18
CA LYS A 132 14.67 -4.52 8.96
C LYS A 132 15.89 -4.71 8.07
N ASN A 133 17.02 -4.12 8.48
CA ASN A 133 18.28 -4.35 7.81
C ASN A 133 18.91 -5.71 8.21
N SER A 134 20.04 -6.07 7.59
CA SER A 134 20.73 -7.34 7.88
C SER A 134 21.21 -7.50 9.33
N ALA A 135 21.22 -6.43 10.12
CA ALA A 135 21.54 -6.44 11.55
C ALA A 135 20.28 -6.45 12.44
N GLY A 136 19.08 -6.62 11.85
CA GLY A 136 17.80 -6.62 12.57
C GLY A 136 17.33 -5.23 13.01
N GLN A 137 17.87 -4.15 12.45
CA GLN A 137 17.56 -2.77 12.86
C GLN A 137 16.48 -2.16 11.96
N ASN A 138 15.58 -1.39 12.57
CA ASN A 138 14.50 -0.70 11.86
C ASN A 138 15.00 0.38 10.88
N SER A 139 16.16 0.98 11.18
CA SER A 139 16.77 1.99 10.33
C SER A 139 18.30 1.87 10.35
N PRO A 140 19.00 2.35 9.31
CA PRO A 140 20.45 2.43 9.29
C PRO A 140 20.95 3.28 10.47
N PRO A 141 22.19 3.06 10.94
CA PRO A 141 22.79 3.86 11.99
C PRO A 141 22.71 5.37 11.69
N VAL A 142 22.56 6.18 12.75
CA VAL A 142 22.52 7.65 12.65
C VAL A 142 23.74 8.17 11.88
N GLY A 143 23.50 8.99 10.85
CA GLY A 143 24.54 9.52 9.96
C GLY A 143 24.78 8.70 8.67
N SER A 144 24.17 7.51 8.57
CA SER A 144 24.19 6.65 7.38
C SER A 144 22.99 6.86 6.45
N HIS A 145 22.11 7.81 6.76
CA HIS A 145 20.96 8.19 5.93
C HIS A 145 20.92 9.72 5.77
N THR A 146 20.39 10.21 4.66
CA THR A 146 20.17 11.66 4.47
C THR A 146 19.02 12.19 5.33
N GLY A 147 19.07 13.48 5.60
CA GLY A 147 17.91 14.24 6.08
C GLY A 147 16.90 14.44 4.95
N GLN A 148 15.65 14.69 5.33
CA GLN A 148 14.56 14.98 4.41
C GLN A 148 14.75 16.37 3.77
N GLY A 149 14.70 16.45 2.44
CA GLY A 149 14.70 17.73 1.73
C GLY A 149 14.94 17.59 0.23
N CYS A 150 14.29 18.45 -0.56
CA CYS A 150 14.33 18.42 -2.03
C CYS A 150 15.74 18.52 -2.65
N ASN A 151 16.71 19.05 -1.90
CA ASN A 151 18.12 19.15 -2.29
C ASN A 151 19.01 18.07 -1.63
N TRP A 152 18.57 17.50 -0.50
CA TRP A 152 19.40 16.64 0.35
C TRP A 152 19.24 15.16 0.05
N SER A 153 18.05 14.72 -0.39
CA SER A 153 17.77 13.36 -0.88
C SER A 153 18.62 12.96 -2.10
N GLU A 154 19.23 13.94 -2.76
CA GLU A 154 19.78 13.79 -4.11
C GLU A 154 21.31 13.68 -4.18
N SER A 155 22.05 14.09 -3.13
CA SER A 155 23.51 14.30 -3.25
C SER A 155 24.37 13.76 -2.11
N ARG A 156 23.77 13.20 -1.05
CA ARG A 156 24.50 12.60 0.08
C ARG A 156 23.91 11.23 0.41
N ASN A 157 24.73 10.39 1.05
CA ASN A 157 24.48 9.04 1.58
C ASN A 157 23.05 8.50 1.48
N GLU A 158 22.85 7.67 0.46
CA GLU A 158 21.68 6.83 0.26
C GLU A 158 21.34 6.06 1.53
N TYR A 159 20.06 5.93 1.86
CA TYR A 159 19.61 4.94 2.82
C TYR A 159 20.17 3.56 2.39
N GLN A 160 20.94 2.90 3.25
CA GLN A 160 21.54 1.59 2.95
C GLN A 160 21.17 0.60 4.05
N GLY A 161 20.52 -0.50 3.67
CA GLY A 161 20.35 -1.65 4.54
C GLY A 161 18.94 -2.22 4.59
N ASN A 162 17.91 -1.39 4.42
CA ASN A 162 16.52 -1.85 4.38
C ASN A 162 15.94 -1.81 2.96
N SER A 163 14.85 -2.54 2.78
CA SER A 163 14.15 -2.70 1.52
C SER A 163 12.64 -2.54 1.68
N LEU A 164 11.97 -2.16 0.60
CA LEU A 164 10.53 -2.30 0.42
C LEU A 164 10.28 -3.70 -0.14
N ILE A 165 9.48 -4.48 0.58
CA ILE A 165 9.22 -5.88 0.28
C ILE A 165 7.75 -6.03 -0.10
N LEU A 166 7.48 -6.66 -1.24
CA LEU A 166 6.19 -7.31 -1.51
C LEU A 166 6.39 -8.81 -1.44
N GLU A 167 5.64 -9.43 -0.58
CA GLU A 167 5.61 -10.87 -0.39
C GLU A 167 4.17 -11.37 -0.52
N ARG A 168 4.03 -12.65 -0.89
CA ARG A 168 2.79 -13.38 -0.67
C ARG A 168 3.03 -14.59 0.21
N PHE A 169 2.01 -15.02 0.93
CA PHE A 169 1.98 -16.30 1.63
C PHE A 169 0.59 -16.94 1.54
N GLU A 170 0.52 -18.24 1.83
CA GLU A 170 -0.73 -19.00 1.90
C GLU A 170 -1.26 -19.06 3.33
N VAL A 171 -2.59 -19.06 3.43
CA VAL A 171 -3.32 -19.33 4.68
C VAL A 171 -4.35 -20.44 4.47
N ASN A 172 -4.70 -21.14 5.54
CA ASN A 172 -5.88 -21.99 5.53
C ASN A 172 -7.14 -21.12 5.46
N PRO A 173 -8.01 -21.27 4.45
CA PRO A 173 -9.14 -20.37 4.25
C PRO A 173 -10.22 -20.49 5.32
N THR A 174 -10.26 -21.60 6.08
CA THR A 174 -11.28 -21.87 7.09
C THR A 174 -10.95 -21.24 8.43
N ASN A 175 -9.69 -21.18 8.82
CA ASN A 175 -9.26 -20.68 10.14
C ASN A 175 -8.15 -19.61 10.07
N LEU A 176 -7.77 -19.19 8.86
CA LEU A 176 -6.73 -18.19 8.56
C LEU A 176 -5.35 -18.51 9.16
N SER A 177 -5.08 -19.78 9.51
CA SER A 177 -3.75 -20.15 9.98
C SER A 177 -2.73 -20.05 8.86
N PHE A 178 -1.63 -19.35 9.12
CA PHE A 178 -0.49 -19.23 8.20
C PHE A 178 0.10 -20.61 7.83
N ILE A 179 0.39 -20.81 6.54
CA ILE A 179 1.04 -22.04 6.04
C ILE A 179 2.56 -21.83 6.03
N LEU A 180 3.27 -22.53 6.92
CA LEU A 180 4.72 -22.43 7.04
C LEU A 180 5.43 -22.80 5.73
N GLY A 181 6.39 -21.99 5.32
CA GLY A 181 7.17 -22.21 4.09
C GLY A 181 6.48 -21.80 2.79
N SER A 182 5.26 -21.25 2.85
CA SER A 182 4.53 -20.76 1.67
C SER A 182 4.96 -19.38 1.17
N LYS A 183 5.76 -18.66 1.97
CA LYS A 183 6.23 -17.31 1.66
C LYS A 183 6.96 -17.27 0.32
N THR A 184 6.58 -16.33 -0.52
CA THR A 184 7.22 -16.04 -1.80
C THR A 184 7.43 -14.54 -1.91
N ASN A 185 8.69 -14.11 -1.96
CA ASN A 185 9.04 -12.73 -2.28
C ASN A 185 8.74 -12.43 -3.76
N LEU A 186 7.95 -11.39 -4.04
CA LEU A 186 7.64 -10.92 -5.39
C LEU A 186 8.56 -9.80 -5.83
N PHE A 187 8.89 -8.88 -4.92
CA PHE A 187 9.97 -7.92 -5.15
C PHE A 187 10.65 -7.51 -3.84
N ASP A 188 11.90 -7.09 -4.01
CA ASP A 188 12.75 -6.44 -3.03
C ASP A 188 13.32 -5.18 -3.69
N ILE A 189 12.89 -4.02 -3.21
CA ILE A 189 13.35 -2.72 -3.71
C ILE A 189 14.14 -2.06 -2.61
N ARG A 190 15.42 -1.81 -2.87
CA ARG A 190 16.26 -1.04 -1.96
C ARG A 190 15.60 0.30 -1.60
N MET A 191 15.57 0.62 -0.31
CA MET A 191 15.16 1.94 0.18
C MET A 191 16.27 2.96 -0.03
N TYR A 192 15.89 4.19 -0.40
CA TYR A 192 16.80 5.31 -0.65
C TYR A 192 16.48 6.53 0.21
N GLY A 193 15.23 6.67 0.64
CA GLY A 193 14.76 7.74 1.50
C GLY A 193 14.19 7.22 2.81
N THR A 194 13.84 8.16 3.68
CA THR A 194 13.30 7.88 5.02
C THR A 194 11.78 8.00 5.09
N THR A 195 11.11 8.41 4.01
CA THR A 195 9.66 8.56 3.98
C THR A 195 9.08 8.47 2.57
N HIS A 196 7.75 8.48 2.43
CA HIS A 196 7.00 8.37 1.17
C HIS A 196 7.18 7.01 0.51
N TYR A 197 6.81 5.95 1.24
CA TYR A 197 6.91 4.58 0.73
C TYR A 197 5.67 4.15 -0.06
N GLY A 198 4.54 4.83 0.10
CA GLY A 198 3.27 4.43 -0.52
C GLY A 198 2.61 3.30 0.26
N GLY A 199 2.14 2.26 -0.44
CA GLY A 199 1.56 1.06 0.18
C GLY A 199 0.07 0.83 -0.05
N GLY A 200 -0.62 1.74 -0.74
CA GLY A 200 -1.95 1.44 -1.28
C GLY A 200 -1.91 0.19 -2.14
N MET A 201 -2.67 -0.84 -1.75
CA MET A 201 -2.63 -2.15 -2.39
C MET A 201 -4.03 -2.77 -2.46
N ASP A 202 -4.45 -3.12 -3.67
CA ASP A 202 -5.71 -3.83 -3.89
C ASP A 202 -5.74 -4.56 -5.24
N PHE A 203 -6.69 -5.47 -5.40
CA PHE A 203 -6.98 -6.07 -6.71
C PHE A 203 -8.01 -5.24 -7.47
N GLY A 204 -7.75 -5.03 -8.77
CA GLY A 204 -8.76 -4.47 -9.65
C GLY A 204 -9.72 -5.54 -10.18
N ASP A 205 -10.85 -5.09 -10.75
CA ASP A 205 -11.83 -5.98 -11.41
C ASP A 205 -11.23 -6.76 -12.60
N ASP A 206 -10.08 -6.31 -13.12
CA ASP A 206 -9.30 -6.99 -14.15
C ASP A 206 -8.49 -8.20 -13.63
N GLY A 207 -8.44 -8.40 -12.31
CA GLY A 207 -7.70 -9.46 -11.62
C GLY A 207 -6.23 -9.13 -11.39
N PHE A 208 -5.77 -7.91 -11.64
CA PHE A 208 -4.39 -7.51 -11.41
C PHE A 208 -4.23 -6.94 -10.00
N LEU A 209 -3.08 -7.20 -9.38
CA LEU A 209 -2.68 -6.55 -8.14
C LEU A 209 -2.14 -5.16 -8.46
N TYR A 210 -2.77 -4.13 -7.90
CA TYR A 210 -2.29 -2.77 -7.95
C TYR A 210 -1.54 -2.45 -6.66
N LEU A 211 -0.36 -1.85 -6.80
CA LEU A 211 0.45 -1.39 -5.67
C LEU A 211 1.01 -0.01 -5.97
N THR A 212 0.83 0.94 -5.05
CA THR A 212 1.44 2.26 -5.17
C THR A 212 2.77 2.34 -4.43
N LEU A 213 3.77 2.86 -5.13
CA LEU A 213 5.11 3.12 -4.62
C LEU A 213 5.32 4.63 -4.54
N GLY A 214 5.66 5.12 -3.35
CA GLY A 214 5.99 6.53 -3.20
C GLY A 214 7.37 6.88 -3.80
N ASP A 215 7.69 8.16 -3.83
CA ASP A 215 8.93 8.68 -4.44
C ASP A 215 10.15 8.56 -3.52
N GLN A 216 9.96 8.04 -2.30
CA GLN A 216 10.97 7.96 -1.26
C GLN A 216 11.60 9.34 -0.92
N ALA A 217 10.79 10.40 -0.98
CA ALA A 217 11.22 11.80 -0.85
C ALA A 217 12.25 12.25 -1.91
N SER A 218 12.27 11.60 -3.08
CA SER A 218 13.14 11.93 -4.20
C SER A 218 12.35 12.12 -5.50
N TRP A 219 12.03 13.37 -5.80
CA TRP A 219 11.30 13.75 -7.02
C TRP A 219 12.03 13.35 -8.31
N ARG A 220 13.38 13.31 -8.31
CA ARG A 220 14.16 12.88 -9.49
C ARG A 220 14.03 11.39 -9.73
N ARG A 221 14.04 10.57 -8.67
CA ARG A 221 13.86 9.13 -8.78
C ARG A 221 12.46 8.78 -9.29
N ALA A 222 11.44 9.54 -8.89
CA ALA A 222 10.10 9.43 -9.48
C ALA A 222 10.06 9.66 -11.00
N GLN A 223 11.05 10.36 -11.56
CA GLN A 223 11.19 10.55 -13.01
C GLN A 223 12.18 9.58 -13.66
N ASN A 224 12.95 8.82 -12.87
CA ASN A 224 13.95 7.88 -13.37
C ASN A 224 13.34 6.49 -13.47
N MET A 225 13.12 6.04 -14.70
CA MET A 225 12.52 4.74 -15.01
C MET A 225 13.54 3.66 -15.35
N THR A 226 14.84 3.97 -15.25
CA THR A 226 15.90 3.10 -15.76
C THR A 226 16.32 2.04 -14.74
N ASP A 227 16.31 2.41 -13.46
CA ASP A 227 16.95 1.64 -12.38
C ASP A 227 16.12 1.56 -11.09
N ASN A 228 14.89 2.11 -11.06
CA ASN A 228 14.01 2.07 -9.90
C ASN A 228 12.52 2.14 -10.30
N LEU A 229 11.64 1.92 -9.31
CA LEU A 229 10.18 1.86 -9.48
C LEU A 229 9.45 2.93 -8.64
N ASN A 230 10.17 3.95 -8.17
CA ASN A 230 9.63 4.92 -7.22
C ASN A 230 8.64 5.90 -7.89
N GLY A 231 7.69 6.41 -7.12
CA GLY A 231 6.80 7.51 -7.54
C GLY A 231 5.74 7.12 -8.57
N GLY A 232 5.14 5.93 -8.45
CA GLY A 232 4.15 5.44 -9.40
C GLY A 232 3.26 4.32 -8.84
N ALA A 233 2.47 3.73 -9.72
CA ALA A 233 1.62 2.58 -9.42
C ALA A 233 2.01 1.40 -10.31
N LEU A 234 2.24 0.24 -9.69
CA LEU A 234 2.43 -1.03 -10.35
C LEU A 234 1.07 -1.69 -10.58
N ARG A 235 0.92 -2.36 -11.73
CA ARG A 235 -0.20 -3.24 -12.07
C ARG A 235 0.39 -4.60 -12.43
N ILE A 236 0.21 -5.59 -11.55
CA ILE A 236 0.96 -6.85 -11.56
C ILE A 236 -0.02 -8.01 -11.83
N ASP A 237 0.27 -8.79 -12.87
CA ASP A 237 -0.37 -10.09 -13.06
C ASP A 237 0.31 -11.13 -12.17
N VAL A 238 -0.31 -11.41 -11.03
CA VAL A 238 0.20 -12.40 -10.06
C VAL A 238 -0.11 -13.84 -10.46
N ASP A 239 -1.03 -14.03 -11.41
CA ASP A 239 -1.45 -15.32 -11.95
C ASP A 239 -0.63 -15.75 -13.17
N LYS A 240 0.08 -14.80 -13.78
CA LYS A 240 0.90 -15.00 -14.97
C LYS A 240 0.09 -15.58 -16.11
N ASP A 241 -1.12 -15.06 -16.30
CA ASP A 241 -1.99 -15.43 -17.40
C ASP A 241 -1.42 -14.81 -18.71
N PRO A 242 -0.85 -15.63 -19.62
CA PRO A 242 -0.23 -15.14 -20.84
C PRO A 242 -1.24 -14.54 -21.83
N THR A 243 -2.55 -14.70 -21.57
CA THR A 243 -3.61 -14.07 -22.38
C THR A 243 -3.94 -12.66 -21.90
N LYS A 244 -3.66 -12.34 -20.63
CA LYS A 244 -3.92 -11.03 -20.02
C LYS A 244 -2.67 -10.17 -19.90
N SER A 245 -1.50 -10.81 -19.82
CA SER A 245 -0.24 -10.12 -19.56
C SER A 245 0.90 -10.66 -20.42
N HIS A 246 2.04 -9.98 -20.32
CA HIS A 246 3.30 -10.42 -20.89
C HIS A 246 4.36 -10.43 -19.78
N ALA A 247 5.48 -11.13 -20.01
CA ALA A 247 6.63 -11.05 -19.11
C ALA A 247 7.06 -9.58 -18.91
N PRO A 248 7.49 -9.16 -17.71
CA PRO A 248 7.90 -7.78 -17.45
C PRO A 248 8.90 -7.27 -18.49
N ILE A 249 8.51 -6.24 -19.24
CA ILE A 249 9.40 -5.61 -20.21
C ILE A 249 10.31 -4.68 -19.44
N ARG A 250 11.60 -5.03 -19.33
CA ARG A 250 12.64 -4.11 -18.82
C ARG A 250 12.97 -3.04 -19.88
N LYS A 251 11.98 -2.19 -20.24
CA LYS A 251 12.16 -0.98 -21.05
C LYS A 251 11.13 0.09 -20.64
N ASN A 252 11.59 1.35 -20.58
CA ASN A 252 10.86 2.55 -20.17
C ASN A 252 9.44 2.69 -20.78
N LYS A 253 8.37 2.40 -20.00
CA LYS A 253 7.01 3.03 -19.94
C LYS A 253 6.02 2.08 -19.20
N MET A 254 4.96 2.51 -18.49
CA MET A 254 3.96 3.57 -18.71
C MET A 254 3.55 4.25 -17.38
N LEU A 255 3.16 5.52 -17.44
CA LEU A 255 3.10 6.47 -16.33
C LEU A 255 1.66 6.83 -15.92
N VAL A 256 1.37 6.76 -14.61
CA VAL A 256 0.50 7.72 -13.91
C VAL A 256 1.33 8.23 -12.73
N MET A 257 1.72 9.51 -12.76
CA MET A 257 2.48 10.13 -11.67
C MET A 257 1.55 10.36 -10.48
N LEU A 258 1.86 9.77 -9.34
CA LEU A 258 1.18 10.08 -8.07
C LEU A 258 2.25 10.24 -6.99
N ALA A 259 2.27 11.39 -6.32
CA ALA A 259 3.10 11.61 -5.14
C ALA A 259 2.39 11.01 -3.92
N ASN A 260 3.06 10.08 -3.24
CA ASN A 260 2.68 9.51 -1.94
C ASN A 260 1.20 9.08 -1.81
N LEU A 261 0.80 8.04 -2.56
CA LEU A 261 -0.52 7.43 -2.38
C LEU A 261 -0.51 6.46 -1.19
N GLN A 262 -1.13 6.86 -0.09
CA GLN A 262 -1.22 6.07 1.15
C GLN A 262 -2.55 5.29 1.25
N GLY A 263 -3.36 5.27 0.19
CA GLY A 263 -4.59 4.50 0.10
C GLY A 263 -5.04 4.34 -1.36
N LEU A 264 -5.45 3.13 -1.73
CA LEU A 264 -5.96 2.81 -3.06
C LEU A 264 -7.32 2.13 -2.90
N ILE A 265 -8.35 2.68 -3.53
CA ILE A 265 -9.68 2.08 -3.65
C ILE A 265 -9.96 1.93 -5.13
N ILE A 266 -10.17 0.70 -5.60
CA ILE A 266 -10.57 0.40 -6.97
C ILE A 266 -12.05 0.02 -6.93
N GLY A 267 -12.92 0.89 -7.43
CA GLY A 267 -14.36 0.67 -7.36
C GLY A 267 -14.94 0.08 -8.64
N SER A 268 -15.70 -1.01 -8.52
CA SER A 268 -16.95 -1.17 -9.29
C SER A 268 -18.09 -0.65 -8.42
N GLN A 269 -18.49 0.60 -8.67
CA GLN A 269 -19.58 1.33 -7.98
C GLN A 269 -19.90 0.85 -6.55
N THR A 270 -19.15 1.30 -5.55
CA THR A 270 -19.69 1.47 -4.20
C THR A 270 -19.01 2.66 -3.56
N THR A 271 -19.78 3.73 -3.38
CA THR A 271 -19.40 4.89 -2.58
C THR A 271 -19.28 4.44 -1.13
N ILE A 272 -18.08 4.54 -0.56
CA ILE A 272 -17.92 4.68 0.90
C ILE A 272 -17.05 5.92 1.11
N LEU A 273 -17.70 6.98 1.57
CA LEU A 273 -17.05 8.17 2.13
C LEU A 273 -16.73 7.85 3.59
N PHE A 274 -15.49 8.14 4.00
CA PHE A 274 -15.17 8.32 5.42
C PHE A 274 -15.70 9.67 5.90
#